data_AF-A0A1G2BW31-F1
#
_entry.id   AF-A0A1G2BW31-F1
#
_cell.length_a   1.000
_cell.length_b   1.000
_cell.length_c   1.000
_cell.angle_alpha   90.00
_cell.angle_beta   90.00
_cell.angle_gamma   90.00
#
_symmetry.space_group_name_H-M   'P 1'
#
loop_
_entity.id
_entity.type
_entity.pdbx_description
1 polymer ?
#
loop_
_entity_poly.entity_id
_entity_poly.type
_entity_poly.pdbx_seq_one_letter_code
_entity_poly.pdbx_strand_id
1 'polypeptide(L)'
;MKKLKYNIIFEGAELAGKSYLMSQVYDYLEPKYNSGGKIMDGCHWFNCDVGIFGTKFGQKALEHYLGLLEDITDVSVMIEKFHLTEAVYQKLYNQKDFNFSKMEERLYKIKTKIVLLIFDEDEKLLQQRLDDRLKLYHHYSRIASRPADYIKQQQLYLEFIKKSKLDYLIINSSKLPNPSLVAKILEFLGEK
;
A
#
# COMPACT_ATOMS: atom_id res chain seq x y z
N MET A 1 12.23 -21.16 17.29
CA MET A 1 12.73 -19.89 16.68
C MET A 1 11.61 -18.85 16.78
N LYS A 2 11.91 -17.59 17.13
CA LYS A 2 10.91 -16.52 17.04
C LYS A 2 10.54 -16.34 15.56
N LYS A 3 9.25 -16.47 15.24
CA LYS A 3 8.68 -16.19 13.92
C LYS A 3 9.09 -14.76 13.52
N LEU A 4 9.75 -14.60 12.38
CA LEU A 4 9.98 -13.26 11.81
C LEU A 4 8.61 -12.66 11.49
N LYS A 5 8.45 -11.37 11.75
CA LYS A 5 7.17 -10.66 11.60
C LYS A 5 7.40 -9.40 10.79
N TYR A 6 6.49 -9.15 9.87
CA TYR A 6 6.57 -8.03 8.96
C TYR A 6 5.34 -7.16 9.09
N ASN A 7 5.54 -5.87 9.31
CA ASN A 7 4.50 -4.85 9.19
C ASN A 7 4.82 -4.05 7.94
N ILE A 8 4.00 -4.14 6.91
CA ILE A 8 4.32 -3.63 5.59
C ILE A 8 3.13 -2.86 5.04
N ILE A 9 3.36 -1.63 4.61
CA ILE A 9 2.35 -0.82 3.94
C ILE A 9 2.69 -0.74 2.46
N PHE A 10 1.73 -1.06 1.60
CA PHE A 10 1.81 -0.86 0.17
C PHE A 10 1.07 0.42 -0.20
N GLU A 11 1.84 1.43 -0.58
CA GLU A 11 1.35 2.74 -1.01
C GLU A 11 1.57 2.91 -2.52
N GLY A 12 0.88 3.88 -3.12
CA GLY A 12 1.05 4.23 -4.52
C GLY A 12 -0.25 4.68 -5.17
N ALA A 13 -0.11 5.32 -6.33
CA ALA A 13 -1.24 5.81 -7.11
C ALA A 13 -2.21 4.69 -7.49
N GLU A 14 -3.45 5.05 -7.81
CA GLU A 14 -4.36 4.19 -8.55
C GLU A 14 -3.67 3.62 -9.80
N LEU A 15 -4.08 2.41 -10.20
CA LEU A 15 -3.48 1.69 -11.34
C LEU A 15 -1.99 1.31 -11.21
N ALA A 16 -1.34 1.56 -10.06
CA ALA A 16 0.05 1.14 -9.82
C ALA A 16 0.23 -0.36 -9.54
N GLY A 17 -0.82 -1.18 -9.60
CA GLY A 17 -0.69 -2.64 -9.43
C GLY A 17 -0.43 -3.11 -8.00
N LYS A 18 -0.81 -2.34 -6.98
CA LYS A 18 -0.65 -2.65 -5.55
C LYS A 18 -1.21 -4.01 -5.19
N SER A 19 -2.50 -4.24 -5.42
CA SER A 19 -3.17 -5.49 -5.03
C SER A 19 -2.56 -6.71 -5.72
N TYR A 20 -2.05 -6.56 -6.96
CA TYR A 20 -1.33 -7.64 -7.64
C TYR A 20 -0.02 -7.99 -6.93
N LEU A 21 0.87 -7.01 -6.71
CA LEU A 21 2.15 -7.31 -6.04
C LEU A 21 1.96 -7.75 -4.59
N MET A 22 0.98 -7.18 -3.89
CA MET A 22 0.60 -7.62 -2.55
C MET A 22 0.14 -9.08 -2.55
N SER A 23 -0.68 -9.52 -3.50
CA SER A 23 -1.11 -10.91 -3.53
C SER A 23 0.07 -11.87 -3.71
N GLN A 24 1.04 -11.51 -4.55
CA GLN A 24 2.23 -12.36 -4.76
C GLN A 24 3.12 -12.46 -3.51
N VAL A 25 3.26 -11.36 -2.76
CA VAL A 25 4.00 -11.37 -1.48
C VAL A 25 3.21 -12.13 -0.41
N TYR A 26 1.89 -11.97 -0.38
CA TYR A 26 1.00 -12.69 0.53
C TYR A 26 1.07 -14.20 0.31
N ASP A 27 1.02 -14.64 -0.95
CA ASP A 27 1.11 -16.05 -1.35
C ASP A 27 2.45 -16.70 -0.92
N TYR A 28 3.49 -15.89 -0.68
CA TYR A 28 4.75 -16.35 -0.10
C TYR A 28 4.71 -16.36 1.43
N LEU A 29 4.30 -15.24 2.05
CA LEU A 29 4.37 -15.06 3.50
C LEU A 29 3.35 -15.91 4.26
N GLU A 30 2.10 -15.98 3.78
CA GLU A 30 1.04 -16.69 4.49
C GLU A 30 1.42 -18.18 4.67
N PRO A 31 1.70 -18.97 3.63
CA PRO A 31 1.92 -20.41 3.83
C PRO A 31 3.21 -20.70 4.60
N LYS A 32 4.24 -19.86 4.42
CA LYS A 32 5.55 -20.00 5.09
C LYS A 32 5.43 -19.82 6.60
N TYR A 33 4.54 -18.95 7.03
CA TYR A 33 4.39 -18.56 8.43
C TYR A 33 3.12 -19.11 9.06
N ASN A 34 2.19 -19.71 8.33
CA ASN A 34 0.97 -20.28 8.90
C ASN A 34 1.32 -21.30 10.01
N SER A 35 0.63 -21.24 11.15
CA SER A 35 0.85 -22.16 12.28
C SER A 35 0.24 -23.55 12.06
N GLY A 36 -0.53 -23.72 10.98
CA GLY A 36 -1.30 -24.90 10.65
C GLY A 36 -2.72 -24.88 11.26
N GLY A 37 -3.63 -25.68 10.70
CA GLY A 37 -4.94 -25.93 11.27
C GLY A 37 -6.09 -25.14 10.64
N LYS A 38 -6.92 -24.50 11.48
CA LYS A 38 -8.19 -23.86 11.07
C LYS A 38 -8.12 -22.33 10.97
N ILE A 39 -6.93 -21.74 11.05
CA ILE A 39 -6.73 -20.29 11.13
C ILE A 39 -5.71 -19.86 10.06
N MET A 40 -5.97 -18.72 9.41
CA MET A 40 -5.04 -18.07 8.48
C MET A 40 -4.23 -17.01 9.23
N ASP A 41 -3.09 -17.40 9.81
CA ASP A 41 -2.27 -16.58 10.72
C ASP A 41 -0.80 -16.44 10.27
N GLY A 42 -0.50 -16.82 9.03
CA GLY A 42 0.82 -16.63 8.46
C GLY A 42 1.10 -15.17 8.10
N CYS A 43 0.09 -14.51 7.53
CA CYS A 43 0.08 -13.09 7.22
C CYS A 43 -1.37 -12.61 7.14
N HIS A 44 -1.66 -11.42 7.65
CA HIS A 44 -2.96 -10.78 7.49
C HIS A 44 -2.91 -9.66 6.45
N TRP A 45 -3.93 -9.59 5.62
CA TRP A 45 -4.12 -8.51 4.65
C TRP A 45 -5.17 -7.54 5.18
N PHE A 46 -4.75 -6.32 5.50
CA PHE A 46 -5.64 -5.20 5.81
C PHE A 46 -5.85 -4.34 4.57
N ASN A 47 -7.05 -4.39 4.01
CA ASN A 47 -7.43 -3.49 2.94
C ASN A 47 -8.06 -2.23 3.55
N CYS A 48 -7.37 -1.10 3.44
CA CYS A 48 -7.88 0.20 3.89
C CYS A 48 -8.49 1.01 2.74
N ASP A 49 -8.51 0.48 1.51
CA ASP A 49 -9.14 1.10 0.33
C ASP A 49 -10.67 0.96 0.37
N VAL A 50 -11.30 1.61 1.35
CA VAL A 50 -12.74 1.53 1.61
C VAL A 50 -13.48 2.84 1.30
N GLY A 51 -12.88 3.69 0.46
CA GLY A 51 -13.49 4.94 -0.01
C GLY A 51 -13.58 6.06 1.03
N ILE A 52 -12.73 6.02 2.06
CA ILE A 52 -12.75 6.97 3.18
C ILE A 52 -11.61 7.99 3.17
N PHE A 53 -10.56 7.74 2.38
CA PHE A 53 -9.41 8.64 2.31
C PHE A 53 -9.78 10.00 1.71
N GLY A 54 -9.22 11.07 2.27
CA GLY A 54 -9.56 12.45 1.91
C GLY A 54 -10.93 12.92 2.41
N THR A 55 -11.69 12.08 3.11
CA THR A 55 -12.96 12.49 3.72
C THR A 55 -12.76 12.88 5.19
N LYS A 56 -13.82 13.36 5.86
CA LYS A 56 -13.80 13.63 7.31
C LYS A 56 -13.55 12.39 8.17
N PHE A 57 -13.62 11.18 7.59
CA PHE A 57 -13.45 9.91 8.31
C PHE A 57 -12.06 9.29 8.15
N GLY A 58 -11.25 9.75 7.19
CA GLY A 58 -9.96 9.13 6.83
C GLY A 58 -9.02 8.98 8.02
N GLN A 59 -8.71 10.09 8.69
CA GLN A 59 -7.86 10.07 9.89
C GLN A 59 -8.41 9.16 11.00
N LYS A 60 -9.71 9.24 11.30
CA LYS A 60 -10.32 8.44 12.36
C LYS A 60 -10.18 6.94 12.08
N ALA A 61 -10.41 6.52 10.84
CA ALA A 61 -10.26 5.12 10.48
C ALA A 61 -8.79 4.67 10.55
N LEU A 62 -7.85 5.51 10.10
CA LEU A 62 -6.42 5.19 10.19
C LEU A 62 -5.97 4.98 11.64
N GLU A 63 -6.46 5.78 12.58
CA GLU A 63 -6.17 5.58 14.01
C GLU A 63 -6.68 4.23 14.53
N HIS A 64 -7.85 3.77 14.06
CA HIS A 64 -8.38 2.46 14.42
C HIS A 64 -7.57 1.31 13.80
N TYR A 65 -7.20 1.41 12.52
CA TYR A 65 -6.34 0.40 11.89
C TYR A 65 -4.96 0.34 12.55
N LEU A 66 -4.38 1.49 12.92
CA LEU A 66 -3.11 1.54 13.62
C LEU A 66 -3.20 0.93 15.03
N GLY A 67 -4.27 1.20 15.76
CA GLY A 67 -4.52 0.54 17.05
C GLY A 67 -4.58 -0.97 16.91
N LEU A 68 -5.33 -1.47 15.91
CA LEU A 68 -5.40 -2.90 15.64
C LEU A 68 -4.03 -3.50 15.29
N LEU A 69 -3.24 -2.80 14.46
CA LEU A 69 -1.88 -3.21 14.10
C LEU A 69 -0.94 -3.27 15.32
N GLU A 70 -1.10 -2.36 16.28
CA GLU A 70 -0.36 -2.36 17.55
C GLU A 70 -0.81 -3.48 18.50
N ASP A 71 -2.05 -3.96 18.38
CA ASP A 71 -2.57 -5.07 19.17
C ASP A 71 -2.09 -6.44 18.63
N ILE A 72 -2.01 -6.62 17.31
CA ILE A 72 -1.66 -7.90 16.65
C ILE A 72 -0.18 -8.07 16.35
N THR A 73 0.67 -7.76 17.32
CA THR A 73 2.14 -7.77 17.15
C THR A 73 2.77 -9.16 17.06
N ASP A 74 1.97 -10.23 17.13
CA ASP A 74 2.39 -11.63 17.05
C ASP A 74 2.38 -12.25 15.65
N VAL A 75 1.84 -11.53 14.67
CA VAL A 75 1.64 -11.96 13.28
C VAL A 75 2.17 -10.94 12.29
N SER A 76 2.39 -11.36 11.04
CA SER A 76 2.75 -10.44 9.95
C SER A 76 1.50 -9.76 9.39
N VAL A 77 1.59 -8.48 9.06
CA VAL A 77 0.48 -7.70 8.50
C VAL A 77 0.95 -6.93 7.27
N MET A 78 0.18 -7.06 6.19
CA MET A 78 0.29 -6.29 4.97
C MET A 78 -0.90 -5.36 4.85
N ILE A 79 -0.65 -4.09 4.54
CA ILE A 79 -1.66 -3.05 4.50
C ILE A 79 -1.73 -2.46 3.09
N GLU A 80 -2.91 -2.46 2.48
CA GLU A 80 -3.15 -1.80 1.20
C GLU A 80 -3.68 -0.40 1.44
N LYS A 81 -2.90 0.62 1.05
CA LYS A 81 -3.13 2.05 1.30
C LYS A 81 -3.18 2.42 2.78
N PHE A 82 -2.51 3.49 3.19
CA PHE A 82 -2.57 3.92 4.59
C PHE A 82 -2.40 5.45 4.70
N HIS A 83 -1.52 5.89 5.56
CA HIS A 83 -1.30 7.29 5.90
C HIS A 83 -0.81 8.15 4.74
N LEU A 84 0.01 7.62 3.82
CA LEU A 84 0.43 8.42 2.66
C LEU A 84 -0.73 8.62 1.69
N THR A 85 -1.58 7.59 1.51
CA THR A 85 -2.81 7.73 0.73
C THR A 85 -3.69 8.87 1.28
N GLU A 86 -3.92 8.93 2.59
CA GLU A 86 -4.68 10.03 3.20
C GLU A 86 -4.04 11.39 2.91
N ALA A 87 -2.72 11.51 3.06
CA ALA A 87 -2.03 12.76 2.77
C ALA A 87 -2.17 13.18 1.30
N VAL A 88 -1.99 12.24 0.36
CA VAL A 88 -2.16 12.47 -1.08
C VAL A 88 -3.59 12.92 -1.38
N TYR A 89 -4.60 12.27 -0.81
CA TYR A 89 -6.00 12.54 -1.10
C TYR A 89 -6.44 13.88 -0.49
N GLN A 90 -6.00 14.20 0.72
CA GLN A 90 -6.22 15.51 1.33
C GLN A 90 -5.59 16.64 0.50
N LYS A 91 -4.38 16.42 -0.02
CA LYS A 91 -3.72 17.40 -0.89
C LYS A 91 -4.44 17.56 -2.23
N LEU A 92 -4.79 16.47 -2.89
CA LEU A 92 -5.43 16.48 -4.20
C LEU A 92 -6.83 17.08 -4.19
N TYR A 93 -7.68 16.63 -3.26
CA TYR A 93 -9.11 16.93 -3.30
C TYR A 93 -9.51 18.09 -2.40
N ASN A 94 -8.76 18.33 -1.33
CA ASN A 94 -9.10 19.37 -0.35
C ASN A 94 -8.05 20.48 -0.25
N GLN A 95 -6.94 20.39 -0.99
CA GLN A 95 -5.80 21.33 -0.92
C GLN A 95 -5.25 21.49 0.49
N LYS A 96 -5.36 20.43 1.32
CA LYS A 96 -4.90 20.43 2.70
C LYS A 96 -3.63 19.61 2.84
N ASP A 97 -2.67 20.15 3.58
CA ASP A 97 -1.53 19.37 4.04
C ASP A 97 -1.96 18.52 5.23
N PHE A 98 -1.57 17.24 5.20
CA PHE A 98 -1.87 16.28 6.26
C PHE A 98 -0.59 15.95 7.02
N ASN A 99 -0.58 16.19 8.34
CA ASN A 99 0.55 15.86 9.19
C ASN A 99 0.41 14.43 9.73
N PHE A 100 1.19 13.50 9.18
CA PHE A 100 1.23 12.10 9.60
C PHE A 100 2.36 11.77 10.59
N SER A 101 3.11 12.75 11.11
CA SER A 101 4.29 12.49 11.95
C SER A 101 3.98 11.67 13.21
N LYS A 102 2.85 11.93 13.90
CA LYS A 102 2.44 11.15 15.07
C LYS A 102 2.13 9.69 14.72
N MET A 103 1.56 9.46 13.54
CA MET A 103 1.25 8.12 13.05
C MET A 103 2.54 7.37 12.69
N GLU A 104 3.48 8.04 12.03
CA GLU A 104 4.79 7.47 11.73
C GLU A 104 5.60 7.14 12.97
N GLU A 105 5.58 7.98 14.02
CA GLU A 105 6.25 7.66 15.28
C GLU A 105 5.75 6.35 15.89
N ARG A 106 4.46 6.05 15.75
CA ARG A 106 3.85 4.80 16.19
C ARG A 106 4.20 3.63 15.27
N LEU A 107 4.05 3.82 13.96
CA LEU A 107 4.44 2.83 12.94
C LEU A 107 5.93 2.44 13.05
N TYR A 108 6.80 3.40 13.39
CA TYR A 108 8.23 3.19 13.59
C TYR A 108 8.50 2.26 14.78
N LYS A 109 7.78 2.44 15.91
CA LYS A 109 7.92 1.59 17.11
C LYS A 109 7.62 0.12 16.83
N ILE A 110 6.63 -0.13 15.97
CA ILE A 110 6.27 -1.49 15.53
C ILE A 110 7.02 -1.94 14.26
N LYS A 111 8.10 -1.23 13.89
CA LYS A 111 9.02 -1.58 12.80
C LYS A 111 8.32 -1.73 11.44
N THR A 112 7.36 -0.86 11.16
CA THR A 112 6.66 -0.85 9.88
C THR A 112 7.57 -0.35 8.77
N LYS A 113 7.49 -1.01 7.61
CA LYS A 113 8.15 -0.58 6.37
C LYS A 113 7.12 -0.18 5.32
N ILE A 114 7.52 0.66 4.36
CA ILE A 114 6.67 1.07 3.23
C ILE A 114 7.23 0.48 1.93
N VAL A 115 6.35 -0.08 1.10
CA VAL A 115 6.63 -0.34 -0.31
C VAL A 115 5.80 0.64 -1.13
N LEU A 116 6.46 1.60 -1.77
CA LEU A 116 5.80 2.55 -2.67
C LEU A 116 5.88 2.03 -4.11
N LEU A 117 4.72 1.77 -4.71
CA LEU A 117 4.64 1.40 -6.12
C LEU A 117 4.52 2.64 -6.99
N ILE A 118 5.34 2.68 -8.02
CA ILE A 118 5.31 3.69 -9.07
C ILE A 118 5.18 3.03 -10.45
N PHE A 119 4.98 3.83 -11.47
CA PHE A 119 4.99 3.47 -12.88
C PHE A 119 5.75 4.55 -13.67
N ASP A 120 6.17 4.21 -14.87
CA ASP A 120 6.67 5.18 -15.84
C ASP A 120 5.52 6.14 -16.16
N GLU A 121 5.81 7.44 -16.22
CA GLU A 121 4.84 8.50 -16.52
C GLU A 121 4.39 8.45 -18.00
N ASP A 122 3.77 7.34 -18.39
CA ASP A 122 3.28 7.01 -19.72
C ASP A 122 1.75 6.93 -19.69
N GLU A 123 1.10 7.95 -20.25
CA GLU A 123 -0.35 8.01 -20.32
C GLU A 123 -0.98 6.86 -21.11
N LYS A 124 -0.28 6.28 -22.10
CA LYS A 124 -0.80 5.14 -22.87
C LYS A 124 -0.86 3.89 -22.02
N LEU A 125 0.19 3.63 -21.22
CA LEU A 125 0.22 2.53 -20.26
C LEU A 125 -0.94 2.67 -19.26
N LEU A 126 -1.13 3.87 -18.70
CA LEU A 126 -2.19 4.14 -17.74
C LEU A 126 -3.59 4.02 -18.37
N GLN A 127 -3.75 4.47 -19.61
CA GLN A 127 -5.01 4.28 -20.34
C GLN A 127 -5.34 2.80 -20.52
N GLN A 128 -4.36 1.97 -20.92
CA GLN A 128 -4.55 0.52 -21.04
C GLN A 128 -4.98 -0.11 -19.70
N ARG A 129 -4.29 0.24 -18.61
CA ARG A 129 -4.64 -0.26 -17.26
C ARG A 129 -6.03 0.18 -16.81
N LEU A 130 -6.40 1.42 -17.13
CA LEU A 130 -7.73 1.94 -16.84
C LEU A 130 -8.81 1.18 -17.61
N ASP A 131 -8.60 0.95 -18.90
CA ASP A 131 -9.54 0.21 -19.74
C ASP A 131 -9.75 -1.22 -19.21
N ASP A 132 -8.67 -1.90 -18.84
CA ASP A 132 -8.75 -3.24 -18.25
C ASP A 132 -9.45 -3.23 -16.89
N ARG A 133 -9.19 -2.21 -16.05
CA ARG A 133 -9.89 -2.04 -14.77
C ARG A 133 -11.39 -1.83 -14.97
N LEU A 134 -11.79 -1.01 -15.94
CA LEU A 134 -13.20 -0.69 -16.23
C LEU A 134 -13.97 -1.88 -16.83
N LYS A 135 -13.28 -2.77 -17.56
CA LYS A 135 -13.85 -4.04 -18.03
C LYS A 135 -14.13 -5.00 -16.87
N LEU A 136 -13.22 -5.09 -15.90
CA LEU A 136 -13.33 -6.00 -14.76
C LEU A 136 -14.28 -5.47 -13.68
N TYR A 137 -14.29 -4.15 -13.45
CA TYR A 137 -15.01 -3.50 -12.36
C TYR A 137 -15.77 -2.28 -12.87
N HIS A 138 -16.96 -2.50 -13.43
CA HIS A 138 -17.76 -1.43 -14.03
C HIS A 138 -18.02 -0.24 -13.10
N HIS A 139 -18.15 -0.47 -11.79
CA HIS A 139 -18.38 0.59 -10.81
C HIS A 139 -17.18 1.53 -10.62
N TYR A 140 -15.97 1.12 -11.04
CA TYR A 140 -14.77 1.95 -11.00
C TYR A 140 -14.92 3.20 -11.88
N SER A 141 -15.79 3.17 -12.90
CA SER A 141 -16.15 4.33 -13.73
C SER A 141 -16.59 5.57 -12.93
N ARG A 142 -17.11 5.38 -11.72
CA ARG A 142 -17.55 6.47 -10.83
C ARG A 142 -16.39 7.33 -10.30
N ILE A 143 -15.20 6.76 -10.25
CA ILE A 143 -13.99 7.39 -9.68
C ILE A 143 -12.82 7.43 -10.67
N ALA A 144 -13.02 6.88 -11.88
CA ALA A 144 -12.02 6.89 -12.93
C ALA A 144 -11.65 8.33 -13.31
N SER A 145 -10.35 8.60 -13.34
CA SER A 145 -9.76 9.88 -13.73
C SER A 145 -8.93 9.72 -15.00
N ARG A 146 -8.41 10.82 -15.55
CA ARG A 146 -7.57 10.77 -16.75
C ARG A 146 -6.18 10.23 -16.39
N PRO A 147 -5.44 9.62 -17.34
CA PRO A 147 -4.05 9.19 -17.14
C PRO A 147 -3.16 10.22 -16.42
N ALA A 148 -3.20 11.48 -16.85
CA ALA A 148 -2.44 12.57 -16.22
C ALA A 148 -2.76 12.79 -14.73
N ASP A 149 -3.99 12.51 -14.29
CA ASP A 149 -4.39 12.68 -12.88
C ASP A 149 -3.72 11.61 -12.00
N TYR A 150 -3.53 10.38 -12.51
CA TYR A 150 -2.78 9.33 -11.80
C TYR A 150 -1.28 9.63 -11.74
N ILE A 151 -0.71 10.22 -12.80
CA ILE A 151 0.68 10.71 -12.79
C ILE A 151 0.86 11.76 -11.69
N LYS A 152 -0.04 12.75 -11.63
CA LYS A 152 -0.03 13.76 -10.57
C LYS A 152 -0.15 13.14 -9.17
N GLN A 153 -0.99 12.12 -9.01
CA GLN A 153 -1.11 11.38 -7.77
C GLN A 153 0.21 10.70 -7.37
N GLN A 154 0.89 10.04 -8.32
CA GLN A 154 2.20 9.43 -8.10
C GLN A 154 3.26 10.46 -7.67
N GLN A 155 3.28 11.63 -8.30
CA GLN A 155 4.22 12.70 -7.97
C GLN A 155 4.06 13.15 -6.51
N LEU A 156 2.83 13.23 -6.00
CA LEU A 156 2.57 13.53 -4.59
C LEU A 156 3.03 12.41 -3.66
N TYR A 157 2.85 11.14 -4.03
CA TYR A 157 3.43 10.04 -3.26
C TYR A 157 4.96 10.14 -3.18
N LEU A 158 5.62 10.44 -4.30
CA LEU A 158 7.07 10.63 -4.36
C LEU A 158 7.54 11.84 -3.55
N GLU A 159 6.72 12.88 -3.42
CA GLU A 159 6.99 14.01 -2.53
C GLU A 159 6.84 13.59 -1.06
N PHE A 160 5.75 12.92 -0.70
CA PHE A 160 5.44 12.62 0.70
C PHE A 160 6.27 11.49 1.28
N ILE A 161 6.65 10.47 0.49
CA ILE A 161 7.53 9.40 0.95
C ILE A 161 8.90 9.93 1.38
N LYS A 162 9.40 11.01 0.76
CA LYS A 162 10.67 11.65 1.15
C LYS A 162 10.62 12.32 2.52
N LYS A 163 9.42 12.59 3.04
CA LYS A 163 9.19 13.14 4.38
C LYS A 163 9.04 12.04 5.43
N SER A 164 8.89 10.78 5.00
CA SER A 164 8.74 9.63 5.89
C SER A 164 10.04 9.31 6.62
N LYS A 165 9.91 8.93 7.88
CA LYS A 165 11.00 8.38 8.71
C LYS A 165 11.04 6.85 8.71
N LEU A 166 10.03 6.20 8.11
CA LEU A 166 9.98 4.74 7.99
C LEU A 166 10.90 4.27 6.86
N ASP A 167 11.50 3.10 7.03
CA ASP A 167 12.22 2.43 5.94
C ASP A 167 11.28 2.20 4.77
N TYR A 168 11.70 2.59 3.56
CA TYR A 168 10.88 2.41 2.37
C TYR A 168 11.65 1.84 1.18
N LEU A 169 10.91 1.12 0.33
CA LEU A 169 11.35 0.62 -0.96
C LEU A 169 10.45 1.20 -2.05
N ILE A 170 11.04 1.79 -3.09
CA ILE A 170 10.31 2.24 -4.28
C ILE A 170 10.43 1.18 -5.36
N ILE A 171 9.28 0.70 -5.86
CA ILE A 171 9.19 -0.31 -6.92
C ILE A 171 8.52 0.28 -8.15
N ASN A 172 9.22 0.26 -9.27
CA ASN A 172 8.61 0.54 -10.57
C ASN A 172 7.87 -0.70 -11.08
N SER A 173 6.55 -0.57 -11.19
CA SER A 173 5.59 -1.60 -11.55
C SER A 173 5.08 -1.46 -12.98
N SER A 174 5.71 -0.68 -13.87
CA SER A 174 5.24 -0.49 -15.25
C SER A 174 4.99 -1.79 -16.01
N LYS A 175 5.80 -2.80 -15.73
CA LYS A 175 5.71 -4.13 -16.34
C LYS A 175 5.24 -5.13 -15.30
N LEU A 176 4.01 -5.62 -15.45
CA LEU A 176 3.42 -6.70 -14.68
C LEU A 176 2.83 -7.74 -15.66
N PRO A 177 2.88 -9.05 -15.36
CA PRO A 177 3.50 -9.66 -14.18
C PRO A 177 5.04 -9.57 -14.20
N ASN A 178 5.67 -9.45 -13.03
CA ASN A 178 7.13 -9.38 -12.92
C ASN A 178 7.63 -9.97 -11.60
N PRO A 179 7.98 -11.28 -11.58
CA PRO A 179 8.43 -11.98 -10.37
C PRO A 179 9.67 -11.34 -9.70
N SER A 180 10.52 -10.65 -10.46
CA SER A 180 11.71 -10.00 -9.90
C SER A 180 11.35 -8.86 -8.95
N LEU A 181 10.18 -8.23 -9.11
CA LEU A 181 9.71 -7.20 -8.18
C LEU A 181 9.31 -7.81 -6.84
N VAL A 182 8.70 -9.00 -6.86
CA VAL A 182 8.31 -9.75 -5.65
C VAL A 182 9.57 -10.14 -4.87
N ALA A 183 10.58 -10.69 -5.55
CA ALA A 183 11.86 -11.04 -4.94
C ALA A 183 12.53 -9.83 -4.26
N LYS A 184 12.54 -8.66 -4.91
CA LYS A 184 13.08 -7.42 -4.32
C LYS A 184 12.32 -6.99 -3.07
N ILE A 185 11.00 -7.12 -3.06
CA ILE A 185 10.19 -6.81 -1.87
C ILE A 185 10.55 -7.78 -0.74
N LEU A 186 10.59 -9.09 -1.02
CA LEU A 186 10.96 -10.11 -0.03
C LEU A 186 12.36 -9.86 0.55
N GLU A 187 13.35 -9.56 -0.31
CA GLU A 187 14.71 -9.20 0.12
C GLU A 187 14.71 -7.96 1.04
N PHE A 188 13.94 -6.93 0.71
CA PHE A 188 13.79 -5.74 1.55
C PHE A 188 13.16 -6.04 2.91
N LEU A 189 12.32 -7.08 3.00
CA LEU A 189 11.80 -7.59 4.27
C LEU A 189 12.86 -8.39 5.04
N GLY A 190 13.95 -8.81 4.39
CA GLY A 190 14.98 -9.66 4.97
C GLY A 190 14.69 -11.16 4.79
N GLU A 191 13.84 -11.50 3.82
CA GLU A 191 13.61 -12.89 3.40
C GLU A 191 14.74 -13.38 2.51
N LYS A 192 15.02 -14.68 2.58
CA LYS A 192 16.02 -15.39 1.79
C LYS A 192 15.36 -16.39 0.85
#